data_AF-A0A6P6BTM6-F1
#
_entry.id   AF-A0A6P6BTM6-F1
#
_cell.length_a   1.000
_cell.length_b   1.000
_cell.length_c   1.000
_cell.angle_alpha   90.00
_cell.angle_beta   90.00
_cell.angle_gamma   90.00
#
_symmetry.space_group_name_H-M   'P 1'
#
loop_
_entity.id
_entity.type
_entity.pdbx_description
1 polymer ?
#
loop_
_entity_poly.entity_id
_entity_poly.type
_entity_poly.pdbx_seq_one_letter_code
_entity_poly.pdbx_strand_id
1 'polypeptide(L)'
;MWIGYKILIVSHLITEIWAEKQYLSQREVDPGADFTRNHTILEGTRFKRAIYKGQYCRSFGCCEDRDDSCVTQFYEVNALCYCDTFCERENSDCCPDYKSFCRGEKEWLPHTTPWYTEGCLRDGQHYEEGSVVKENCNSCTCSGQQWKCSQHVCLVEPELIDHVNKGDYGWTAQNYSQFWGMTLEEGFKYRLGTLPPSPMLLSMNEVTAVPAIIDLPEFFVAYYKWPGWTHGPLDQKNCAASWAFSTIGYCGIFLNYITSLLIPHRLVSHACYPLLKDQNTTNNACAMASRSDGRGKRHATKPCPNNIEKSNRIYQCSPPYRVSSNETEIMKEIIHNGPVQAIMQVHEDFFHYKSGIYRHVTSTNEKSEKYRKLQTHAVKLTG
;
A
#
# COMPACT_ATOMS: atom_id res chain seq x y z
N MET A 1 2.80 45.17 -53.49
CA MET A 1 1.95 46.25 -52.95
C MET A 1 1.09 45.59 -51.87
N TRP A 2 1.57 45.55 -50.61
CA TRP A 2 1.19 46.47 -49.52
C TRP A 2 -0.31 46.27 -49.18
N ILE A 3 -0.77 45.82 -48.01
CA ILE A 3 -0.43 46.02 -46.58
C ILE A 3 -1.19 44.91 -45.80
N GLY A 4 -0.63 44.18 -44.81
CA GLY A 4 -0.55 44.54 -43.38
C GLY A 4 -1.94 44.56 -42.70
N TYR A 5 -2.25 44.07 -41.51
CA TYR A 5 -1.62 43.62 -40.26
C TYR A 5 -2.73 42.79 -39.54
N LYS A 6 -2.54 41.92 -38.53
CA LYS A 6 -1.95 42.17 -37.21
C LYS A 6 -1.61 40.84 -36.55
N ILE A 7 -0.32 40.65 -36.32
CA ILE A 7 0.20 39.81 -35.23
C ILE A 7 -0.07 40.56 -33.93
N LEU A 8 -0.74 39.91 -32.98
CA LEU A 8 -0.80 40.33 -31.59
C LEU A 8 0.00 39.31 -30.76
N ILE A 9 1.28 39.64 -30.60
CA ILE A 9 2.10 39.16 -29.49
C ILE A 9 1.72 40.02 -28.28
N VAL A 10 1.23 39.41 -27.22
CA VAL A 10 1.29 40.00 -25.88
C VAL A 10 2.27 39.15 -25.07
N SER A 11 3.42 39.78 -24.81
CA SER A 11 4.49 39.37 -23.94
C SER A 11 4.12 39.51 -22.46
N HIS A 12 4.60 38.56 -21.66
CA HIS A 12 4.92 38.62 -20.23
C HIS A 12 3.85 39.04 -19.22
N LEU A 13 3.55 38.12 -18.30
CA LEU A 13 3.93 38.29 -16.89
C LEU A 13 4.26 36.91 -16.31
N ILE A 14 5.56 36.64 -16.17
CA ILE A 14 6.07 35.64 -15.24
C ILE A 14 5.99 36.33 -13.89
N THR A 15 5.12 35.86 -13.02
CA THR A 15 5.25 36.09 -11.58
C THR A 15 5.66 34.76 -10.97
N GLU A 16 6.95 34.66 -10.69
CA GLU A 16 7.50 33.74 -9.71
C GLU A 16 6.76 33.92 -8.39
N ILE A 17 6.14 32.84 -7.90
CA ILE A 17 5.77 32.76 -6.49
C ILE A 17 6.88 31.94 -5.83
N TRP A 18 7.89 32.68 -5.36
CA TRP A 18 8.74 32.26 -4.26
C TRP A 18 7.86 32.12 -3.01
N ALA A 19 7.72 30.90 -2.51
CA ALA A 19 7.26 30.65 -1.14
C ALA A 19 8.39 29.92 -0.41
N GLU A 20 9.10 30.73 0.35
CA GLU A 20 10.25 30.43 1.19
C GLU A 20 9.89 29.38 2.25
N LYS A 21 10.76 28.36 2.37
CA LYS A 21 10.74 27.41 3.48
C LYS A 21 11.07 28.16 4.77
N GLN A 22 10.11 28.30 5.67
CA GLN A 22 10.44 28.59 7.07
C GLN A 22 10.98 27.33 7.75
N TYR A 23 12.31 27.25 7.76
CA TYR A 23 13.10 26.53 8.76
C TYR A 23 12.94 27.27 10.09
N LEU A 24 12.31 26.64 11.09
CA LEU A 24 12.43 27.09 12.48
C LEU A 24 13.44 26.17 13.18
N SER A 25 14.55 26.81 13.53
CA SER A 25 15.73 26.28 14.22
C SER A 25 15.42 25.74 15.60
N GLN A 26 16.06 24.62 15.91
CA GLN A 26 16.34 24.11 17.24
C GLN A 26 16.81 25.21 18.20
N ARG A 27 16.36 25.12 19.45
CA ARG A 27 17.18 25.43 20.62
C ARG A 27 17.13 24.24 21.58
N GLU A 28 18.32 23.72 21.84
CA GLU A 28 18.65 22.76 22.88
C GLU A 28 18.41 23.34 24.27
N VAL A 29 17.88 22.53 25.19
CA VAL A 29 18.29 22.48 26.60
C VAL A 29 18.10 21.04 27.08
N ASP A 30 19.17 20.43 27.58
CA ASP A 30 19.26 19.13 28.26
C ASP A 30 20.13 19.37 29.52
N PRO A 31 20.27 18.45 30.51
CA PRO A 31 19.32 17.58 31.19
C PRO A 31 19.27 17.87 32.71
N GLY A 32 18.27 17.35 33.43
CA GLY A 32 18.23 17.44 34.90
C GLY A 32 17.38 16.34 35.52
N ALA A 33 18.03 15.48 36.29
CA ALA A 33 17.51 14.31 36.98
C ALA A 33 16.35 14.63 37.95
N ASP A 34 15.35 13.72 38.03
CA ASP A 34 15.07 13.01 39.27
C ASP A 34 14.01 11.91 39.06
N PHE A 35 14.44 10.67 39.31
CA PHE A 35 13.60 9.48 39.36
C PHE A 35 13.13 9.30 40.80
N THR A 36 11.84 9.51 41.09
CA THR A 36 11.24 9.06 42.35
C THR A 36 10.27 7.91 42.07
N ARG A 37 10.72 6.69 42.38
CA ARG A 37 9.94 5.45 42.27
C ARG A 37 9.41 5.08 43.64
N ASN A 38 8.10 5.17 43.83
CA ASN A 38 7.39 4.62 44.98
C ASN A 38 7.31 3.09 44.89
N HIS A 39 7.66 2.44 46.01
CA HIS A 39 7.42 1.03 46.29
C HIS A 39 5.92 0.73 46.37
N THR A 40 5.49 -0.44 45.88
CA THR A 40 4.99 -1.56 46.73
C THR A 40 4.54 -2.77 45.89
N ILE A 41 5.19 -3.91 46.21
CA ILE A 41 4.64 -5.26 46.48
C ILE A 41 3.88 -6.00 45.36
N LEU A 42 4.50 -7.06 44.81
CA LEU A 42 4.03 -8.45 44.97
C LEU A 42 5.12 -9.46 44.49
N GLU A 43 5.10 -10.61 45.14
CA GLU A 43 5.59 -11.93 44.69
C GLU A 43 7.03 -12.39 44.91
N GLY A 44 7.09 -13.57 45.54
CA GLY A 44 8.29 -14.26 45.95
C GLY A 44 9.18 -14.62 44.78
N THR A 45 10.46 -14.34 44.94
CA THR A 45 11.49 -14.86 44.07
C THR A 45 12.69 -15.26 44.92
N ARG A 46 12.98 -16.56 44.85
CA ARG A 46 14.28 -17.18 45.07
C ARG A 46 15.37 -16.19 44.65
N PHE A 47 16.04 -15.56 45.61
CA PHE A 47 17.04 -14.54 45.34
C PHE A 47 18.09 -15.14 44.39
N LYS A 48 18.12 -14.61 43.15
CA LYS A 48 19.25 -14.81 42.25
C LYS A 48 20.47 -14.38 43.03
N ARG A 49 21.45 -15.29 43.19
CA ARG A 49 22.77 -15.01 43.75
C ARG A 49 23.36 -13.80 43.02
N ALA A 50 23.17 -12.62 43.59
CA ALA A 50 23.96 -11.47 43.20
C ALA A 50 25.39 -11.76 43.65
N ILE A 51 26.31 -11.51 42.72
CA ILE A 51 27.74 -11.73 42.89
C ILE A 51 28.23 -10.65 43.86
N TYR A 52 28.14 -10.91 45.16
CA TYR A 52 28.59 -10.00 46.20
C TYR A 52 30.07 -10.27 46.51
N LYS A 53 30.95 -9.41 46.01
CA LYS A 53 32.41 -9.45 46.22
C LYS A 53 32.82 -8.88 47.58
N GLY A 54 32.32 -9.44 48.68
CA GLY A 54 32.83 -9.14 50.03
C GLY A 54 33.83 -10.21 50.50
N GLN A 55 34.83 -9.82 51.28
CA GLN A 55 35.80 -10.73 51.91
C GLN A 55 35.37 -11.02 53.36
N TYR A 56 34.48 -11.98 53.55
CA TYR A 56 33.89 -12.31 54.87
C TYR A 56 34.69 -13.43 55.53
N CYS A 57 34.60 -14.67 55.03
CA CYS A 57 35.39 -15.78 55.55
C CYS A 57 36.88 -15.58 55.29
N ARG A 58 37.25 -14.84 54.23
CA ARG A 58 38.64 -14.47 53.99
C ARG A 58 39.24 -13.58 55.09
N SER A 59 38.44 -12.74 55.74
CA SER A 59 38.92 -11.86 56.82
C SER A 59 38.82 -12.51 58.20
N PHE A 60 37.79 -13.32 58.43
CA PHE A 60 37.54 -13.96 59.73
C PHE A 60 38.24 -15.32 59.90
N GLY A 61 38.37 -16.12 58.84
CA GLY A 61 38.87 -17.50 58.89
C GLY A 61 37.78 -18.56 58.74
N CYS A 62 38.18 -19.81 58.50
CA CYS A 62 37.28 -20.95 58.30
C CYS A 62 37.29 -21.87 59.53
N CYS A 63 36.12 -22.29 59.98
CA CYS A 63 35.98 -23.21 61.12
C CYS A 63 35.57 -24.61 60.65
N GLU A 64 36.19 -25.65 61.20
CA GLU A 64 35.97 -27.04 60.73
C GLU A 64 34.70 -27.69 61.29
N ASP A 65 34.26 -27.29 62.49
CA ASP A 65 33.07 -27.81 63.19
C ASP A 65 32.05 -26.70 63.46
N ARG A 66 30.86 -27.07 63.94
CA ARG A 66 29.84 -26.10 64.36
C ARG A 66 30.41 -25.20 65.46
N ASP A 67 30.56 -23.93 65.14
CA ASP A 67 31.00 -22.91 66.07
C ASP A 67 30.09 -21.69 65.94
N ASP A 68 29.21 -21.52 66.93
CA ASP A 68 28.26 -20.42 66.97
C ASP A 68 28.97 -19.05 67.10
N SER A 69 30.29 -19.03 67.37
CA SER A 69 31.15 -17.84 67.37
C SER A 69 31.80 -17.57 66.01
N CYS A 70 31.70 -18.49 65.05
CA CYS A 70 32.31 -18.41 63.73
C CYS A 70 31.43 -17.66 62.73
N VAL A 71 31.17 -16.39 63.07
CA VAL A 71 30.16 -15.55 62.44
C VAL A 71 30.71 -14.16 62.10
N THR A 72 30.22 -13.57 61.02
CA THR A 72 30.55 -12.20 60.64
C THR A 72 29.33 -11.44 60.14
N GLN A 73 29.39 -10.11 60.20
CA GLN A 73 28.28 -9.25 59.82
C GLN A 73 28.17 -9.18 58.31
N PHE A 74 27.03 -9.62 57.78
CA PHE A 74 26.66 -9.45 56.39
C PHE A 74 25.87 -8.15 56.24
N TYR A 75 26.60 -7.05 56.10
CA TYR A 75 26.08 -5.68 56.09
C TYR A 75 25.00 -5.45 55.02
N GLU A 76 25.07 -6.17 53.90
CA GLU A 76 24.20 -6.00 52.72
C GLU A 76 22.75 -6.43 52.93
N VAL A 77 22.52 -7.38 53.84
CA VAL A 77 21.17 -7.85 54.22
C VAL A 77 20.89 -7.63 55.71
N ASN A 78 21.77 -6.91 56.40
CA ASN A 78 21.73 -6.66 57.83
C ASN A 78 21.49 -7.94 58.66
N ALA A 79 22.21 -9.01 58.32
CA ALA A 79 22.14 -10.30 59.00
C ALA A 79 23.55 -10.80 59.36
N LEU A 80 23.60 -11.88 60.13
CA LEU A 80 24.82 -12.60 60.43
C LEU A 80 25.01 -13.75 59.42
N CYS A 81 26.25 -13.98 58.97
CA CYS A 81 26.59 -15.12 58.14
C CYS A 81 27.72 -15.95 58.78
N TYR A 82 27.76 -17.24 58.48
CA TYR A 82 28.66 -18.21 59.12
C TYR A 82 29.74 -18.71 58.15
N CYS A 83 30.93 -18.99 58.71
CA CYS A 83 32.10 -19.51 58.00
C CYS A 83 32.50 -20.92 58.45
N ASP A 84 31.56 -21.68 59.00
CA ASP A 84 31.74 -23.05 59.48
C ASP A 84 31.12 -24.10 58.55
N THR A 85 31.42 -25.38 58.77
CA THR A 85 30.85 -26.50 57.98
C THR A 85 29.36 -26.72 58.19
N PHE A 86 28.78 -26.13 59.25
CA PHE A 86 27.38 -26.31 59.61
C PHE A 86 26.44 -25.43 58.79
N CYS A 87 26.94 -24.35 58.20
CA CYS A 87 26.17 -23.40 57.40
C CYS A 87 25.56 -23.99 56.10
N GLU A 88 26.04 -25.14 55.60
CA GLU A 88 25.65 -25.74 54.31
C GLU A 88 24.26 -26.42 54.29
N ARG A 89 23.34 -26.03 55.17
CA ARG A 89 21.98 -26.60 55.28
C ARG A 89 21.01 -26.01 54.24
N GLU A 90 19.78 -26.54 54.16
CA GLU A 90 18.77 -26.19 53.14
C GLU A 90 18.46 -24.68 53.05
N ASN A 91 18.61 -23.94 54.16
CA ASN A 91 18.67 -22.47 54.18
C ASN A 91 20.11 -22.07 54.50
N SER A 92 20.94 -21.92 53.47
CA SER A 92 22.38 -21.69 53.67
C SER A 92 22.65 -20.30 54.23
N ASP A 93 22.93 -20.20 55.53
CA ASP A 93 23.39 -18.98 56.20
C ASP A 93 24.91 -18.75 56.02
N CYS A 94 25.53 -19.49 55.10
CA CYS A 94 26.94 -19.35 54.77
C CYS A 94 27.25 -17.96 54.23
N CYS A 95 28.42 -17.41 54.60
CA CYS A 95 28.89 -16.20 53.98
C CYS A 95 29.15 -16.38 52.46
N PRO A 96 29.00 -15.31 51.66
CA PRO A 96 29.11 -15.38 50.20
C PRO A 96 30.41 -16.00 49.67
N ASP A 97 31.53 -15.82 50.37
CA ASP A 97 32.85 -16.34 50.01
C ASP A 97 33.22 -17.67 50.68
N TYR A 98 32.33 -18.27 51.50
CA TYR A 98 32.61 -19.53 52.20
C TYR A 98 32.96 -20.67 51.25
N LYS A 99 32.18 -20.87 50.18
CA LYS A 99 32.41 -21.98 49.23
C LYS A 99 33.70 -21.80 48.43
N SER A 100 34.02 -20.57 48.04
CA SER A 100 35.21 -20.29 47.24
C SER A 100 36.49 -20.22 48.08
N PHE A 101 36.40 -19.77 49.34
CA PHE A 101 37.55 -19.61 50.25
C PHE A 101 37.78 -20.83 51.16
N CYS A 102 36.75 -21.35 51.82
CA CYS A 102 36.87 -22.43 52.81
C CYS A 102 36.73 -23.84 52.21
N ARG A 103 35.85 -24.03 51.21
CA ARG A 103 35.70 -25.32 50.50
C ARG A 103 36.68 -25.49 49.33
N GLY A 104 37.33 -24.42 48.89
CA GLY A 104 38.26 -24.45 47.76
C GLY A 104 37.61 -24.75 46.41
N GLU A 105 36.28 -24.61 46.29
CA GLU A 105 35.59 -24.72 45.02
C GLU A 105 35.89 -23.48 44.18
N LYS A 106 36.71 -23.61 43.14
CA LYS A 106 36.91 -22.54 42.16
C LYS A 106 35.55 -22.17 41.57
N GLU A 107 35.20 -20.88 41.63
CA GLU A 107 34.06 -20.33 40.90
C GLU A 107 34.14 -20.77 39.44
N TRP A 108 33.13 -21.51 38.98
CA TRP A 108 32.91 -21.66 37.55
C TRP A 108 32.68 -20.25 37.01
N LEU A 109 33.62 -19.79 36.17
CA LEU A 109 33.44 -18.60 35.34
C LEU A 109 32.04 -18.69 34.72
N PRO A 110 31.19 -17.65 34.81
CA PRO A 110 29.89 -17.69 34.17
C PRO A 110 30.14 -17.97 32.70
N HIS A 111 29.48 -19.01 32.18
CA HIS A 111 29.47 -19.33 30.77
C HIS A 111 29.04 -18.08 29.98
N THR A 112 30.00 -17.27 29.55
CA THR A 112 29.88 -16.40 28.40
C THR A 112 30.15 -17.26 27.17
N THR A 113 29.35 -18.31 26.97
CA THR A 113 29.02 -18.68 25.60
C THR A 113 28.18 -17.53 25.08
N PRO A 114 28.63 -16.78 24.06
CA PRO A 114 27.76 -15.82 23.40
C PRO A 114 26.50 -16.60 23.03
N TRP A 115 25.33 -16.15 23.49
CA TRP A 115 24.09 -16.61 22.89
C TRP A 115 24.29 -16.47 21.38
N TYR A 116 24.16 -17.58 20.65
CA TYR A 116 24.04 -17.54 19.21
C TYR A 116 23.11 -16.37 18.90
N THR A 117 23.55 -15.44 18.05
CA THR A 117 22.69 -14.38 17.55
C THR A 117 21.53 -15.05 16.83
N GLU A 118 20.44 -15.32 17.54
CA GLU A 118 19.20 -15.82 16.97
C GLU A 118 18.67 -14.71 16.07
N GLY A 119 18.85 -14.92 14.77
CA GLY A 119 18.60 -13.93 13.76
C GLY A 119 18.73 -14.53 12.37
N CYS A 120 18.22 -13.79 11.39
CA CYS A 120 18.21 -14.21 10.00
C CYS A 120 19.18 -13.35 9.19
N LEU A 121 19.93 -13.99 8.30
CA LEU A 121 20.78 -13.29 7.34
C LEU A 121 20.00 -13.00 6.06
N ARG A 122 20.16 -11.80 5.50
CA ARG A 122 19.58 -11.42 4.21
C ARG A 122 20.41 -10.35 3.53
N ASP A 123 20.79 -10.58 2.27
CA ASP A 123 21.59 -9.64 1.45
C ASP A 123 22.88 -9.15 2.15
N GLY A 124 23.48 -10.00 2.98
CA GLY A 124 24.68 -9.67 3.77
C GLY A 124 24.41 -8.91 5.08
N GLN A 125 23.15 -8.57 5.39
CA GLN A 125 22.73 -7.92 6.63
C GLN A 125 22.12 -8.93 7.62
N HIS A 126 22.40 -8.77 8.91
CA HIS A 126 21.83 -9.57 9.98
C HIS A 126 20.58 -8.91 10.57
N TYR A 127 19.52 -9.69 10.77
CA TYR A 127 18.24 -9.27 11.34
C TYR A 127 17.97 -10.05 12.63
N GLU A 128 17.43 -9.39 13.65
CA GLU A 128 17.06 -10.03 14.91
C GLU A 128 15.86 -10.97 14.73
N GLU A 129 15.74 -11.99 15.58
CA GLU A 129 14.57 -12.86 15.65
C GLU A 129 13.26 -12.05 15.79
N GLY A 130 12.23 -12.43 15.03
CA GLY A 130 10.96 -11.69 14.97
C GLY A 130 10.96 -10.46 14.07
N SER A 131 12.10 -10.08 13.47
CA SER A 131 12.16 -9.01 12.47
C SER A 131 11.25 -9.31 11.29
N VAL A 132 10.52 -8.30 10.82
CA VAL A 132 9.62 -8.41 9.66
C VAL A 132 10.16 -7.55 8.53
N VAL A 133 10.37 -8.17 7.37
CA VAL A 133 10.78 -7.50 6.14
C VAL A 133 9.67 -7.69 5.10
N LYS A 134 9.40 -6.63 4.32
CA LYS A 134 8.42 -6.69 3.24
C LYS A 134 9.12 -6.93 1.90
N GLU A 135 8.74 -7.99 1.22
CA GLU A 135 9.21 -8.36 -0.11
C GLU A 135 8.09 -8.25 -1.12
N ASN A 136 8.14 -7.21 -1.95
CA ASN A 136 7.03 -6.88 -2.85
C ASN A 136 5.73 -6.82 -2.03
N CYS A 137 4.74 -7.68 -2.28
CA CYS A 137 3.50 -7.74 -1.52
C CYS A 137 3.55 -8.67 -0.29
N ASN A 138 4.59 -9.50 -0.17
CA ASN A 138 4.71 -10.50 0.87
C ASN A 138 5.41 -9.97 2.12
N SER A 139 4.98 -10.44 3.28
CA SER A 139 5.59 -10.12 4.57
C SER A 139 6.36 -11.33 5.06
N CYS A 140 7.65 -11.14 5.36
CA CYS A 140 8.58 -12.18 5.76
C CYS A 140 9.05 -11.94 7.19
N THR A 141 8.76 -12.89 8.08
CA THR A 141 9.13 -12.82 9.48
C THR A 141 10.31 -13.76 9.73
N CYS A 142 11.37 -13.24 10.35
CA CYS A 142 12.49 -14.04 10.81
C CYS A 142 12.03 -14.93 11.97
N SER A 143 12.13 -16.25 11.78
CA SER A 143 11.77 -17.25 12.79
C SER A 143 12.73 -18.43 12.75
N GLY A 144 13.57 -18.57 13.77
CA GLY A 144 14.50 -19.69 13.91
C GLY A 144 15.56 -19.70 12.81
N GLN A 145 16.22 -18.56 12.57
CA GLN A 145 17.24 -18.37 11.53
C GLN A 145 16.73 -18.53 10.07
N GLN A 146 15.42 -18.70 9.89
CA GLN A 146 14.78 -18.81 8.57
C GLN A 146 13.72 -17.73 8.38
N TRP A 147 13.58 -17.27 7.12
CA TRP A 147 12.52 -16.34 6.74
C TRP A 147 11.23 -17.10 6.45
N LYS A 148 10.18 -16.82 7.21
CA LYS A 148 8.82 -17.32 6.96
C LYS A 148 8.02 -16.22 6.28
N CYS A 149 7.82 -16.35 4.96
CA CYS A 149 7.10 -15.40 4.14
C CYS A 149 5.64 -15.81 3.91
N SER A 150 4.75 -14.82 3.84
CA SER A 150 3.44 -15.01 3.24
C SER A 150 3.57 -15.43 1.77
N GLN A 151 2.60 -16.19 1.26
CA GLN A 151 2.57 -16.68 -0.12
C GLN A 151 1.44 -16.04 -0.92
N HIS A 152 1.42 -14.72 -0.98
CA HIS A 152 0.48 -13.97 -1.83
C HIS A 152 1.04 -13.81 -3.24
N VAL A 153 0.14 -13.90 -4.23
CA VAL A 153 0.45 -13.53 -5.61
C VAL A 153 0.49 -12.01 -5.68
N CYS A 154 1.66 -11.46 -6.01
CA CYS A 154 1.85 -10.02 -6.13
C CYS A 154 1.41 -9.53 -7.52
N LEU A 155 0.99 -8.27 -7.61
CA LEU A 155 0.58 -7.65 -8.88
C LEU A 155 1.80 -7.41 -9.79
N VAL A 156 2.95 -7.10 -9.20
CA VAL A 156 4.21 -6.97 -9.93
C VAL A 156 4.92 -8.32 -9.90
N GLU A 157 5.04 -8.97 -11.06
CA GLU A 157 5.72 -10.25 -11.24
C GLU A 157 6.95 -10.04 -12.15
N PRO A 158 8.18 -9.93 -11.60
CA PRO A 158 9.39 -9.71 -12.39
C PRO A 158 9.62 -10.78 -13.48
N GLU A 159 9.31 -12.03 -13.17
CA GLU A 159 9.42 -13.15 -14.12
C GLU A 159 8.51 -12.96 -15.34
N LEU A 160 7.31 -12.42 -15.14
CA LEU A 160 6.36 -12.13 -16.22
C LEU A 160 6.86 -11.00 -17.11
N ILE A 161 7.44 -9.95 -16.51
CA ILE A 161 8.06 -8.83 -17.24
C ILE A 161 9.20 -9.35 -18.13
N ASP A 162 10.07 -10.20 -17.57
CA ASP A 162 11.18 -10.81 -18.31
C ASP A 162 10.68 -11.73 -19.42
N HIS A 163 9.62 -12.50 -19.17
CA HIS A 163 9.01 -13.39 -20.16
C HIS A 163 8.44 -12.62 -21.35
N VAL A 164 7.69 -11.54 -21.10
CA VAL A 164 7.15 -10.68 -22.16
C VAL A 164 8.26 -10.05 -22.98
N ASN A 165 9.28 -9.48 -22.32
CA ASN A 165 10.36 -8.77 -23.00
C ASN A 165 11.33 -9.68 -23.77
N LYS A 166 11.41 -10.98 -23.42
CA LYS A 166 12.17 -11.99 -24.18
C LYS A 166 11.38 -12.55 -25.36
N GLY A 167 10.05 -12.46 -25.33
CA GLY A 167 9.18 -12.95 -26.39
C GLY A 167 8.90 -11.91 -27.48
N ASP A 168 8.37 -12.37 -28.61
CA ASP A 168 7.93 -11.51 -29.72
C ASP A 168 6.40 -11.34 -29.71
N TYR A 169 5.91 -10.59 -28.73
CA TYR A 169 4.47 -10.36 -28.52
C TYR A 169 3.96 -9.05 -29.13
N GLY A 170 4.85 -8.21 -29.68
CA GLY A 170 4.50 -6.90 -30.26
C GLY A 170 4.34 -5.76 -29.25
N TRP A 171 4.65 -5.99 -27.97
CA TRP A 171 4.63 -4.99 -26.91
C TRP A 171 5.73 -5.25 -25.87
N THR A 172 6.06 -4.22 -25.08
CA THR A 172 7.09 -4.30 -24.03
C THR A 172 6.52 -4.09 -22.64
N ALA A 173 7.09 -4.79 -21.67
CA ALA A 173 6.71 -4.76 -20.26
C ALA A 173 7.70 -3.95 -19.42
N GLN A 174 7.21 -3.27 -18.38
CA GLN A 174 8.01 -2.53 -17.41
C GLN A 174 7.41 -2.61 -16.00
N ASN A 175 8.27 -2.46 -14.99
CA ASN A 175 7.87 -2.33 -13.59
C ASN A 175 7.44 -0.89 -13.26
N TYR A 176 6.33 -0.76 -12.53
CA TYR A 176 5.82 0.50 -12.00
C TYR A 176 5.78 0.48 -10.47
N SER A 177 6.46 1.43 -9.84
CA SER A 177 6.50 1.58 -8.38
C SER A 177 5.11 1.75 -7.74
N GLN A 178 4.14 2.31 -8.48
CA GLN A 178 2.76 2.50 -8.03
C GLN A 178 1.99 1.18 -7.81
N PHE A 179 2.49 0.07 -8.33
CA PHE A 179 1.92 -1.28 -8.17
C PHE A 179 2.74 -2.14 -7.20
N TRP A 180 3.94 -1.70 -6.83
CA TRP A 180 4.81 -2.45 -5.93
C TRP A 180 4.17 -2.61 -4.55
N GLY A 181 4.16 -3.84 -4.05
CA GLY A 181 3.58 -4.15 -2.75
C GLY A 181 2.07 -4.33 -2.71
N MET A 182 1.39 -4.29 -3.86
CA MET A 182 0.01 -4.72 -4.01
C MET A 182 -0.06 -6.21 -4.36
N THR A 183 -1.01 -6.92 -3.78
CA THR A 183 -1.39 -8.26 -4.24
C THR A 183 -2.15 -8.17 -5.57
N LEU A 184 -2.17 -9.27 -6.34
CA LEU A 184 -2.92 -9.35 -7.59
C LEU A 184 -4.42 -9.09 -7.36
N GLU A 185 -4.96 -9.63 -6.27
CA GLU A 185 -6.36 -9.43 -5.87
C GLU A 185 -6.68 -7.98 -5.56
N GLU A 186 -5.81 -7.27 -4.83
CA GLU A 186 -5.95 -5.83 -4.59
C GLU A 186 -5.84 -5.03 -5.88
N GLY A 187 -4.91 -5.39 -6.76
CA GLY A 187 -4.78 -4.80 -8.10
C GLY A 187 -6.09 -4.87 -8.87
N PHE A 188 -6.65 -6.07 -9.00
CA PHE A 188 -7.93 -6.24 -9.67
C PHE A 188 -9.07 -5.51 -8.95
N LYS A 189 -9.17 -5.62 -7.62
CA LYS A 189 -10.25 -5.03 -6.84
C LYS A 189 -10.27 -3.50 -6.84
N TYR A 190 -9.09 -2.86 -6.83
CA TYR A 190 -8.98 -1.41 -6.66
C TYR A 190 -8.64 -0.65 -7.95
N ARG A 191 -8.00 -1.32 -8.93
CA ARG A 191 -7.69 -0.73 -10.24
C ARG A 191 -8.72 -1.09 -11.30
N LEU A 192 -9.38 -2.23 -11.17
CA LEU A 192 -10.49 -2.63 -12.04
C LEU A 192 -11.79 -2.40 -11.27
N GLY A 193 -12.86 -2.07 -11.98
CA GLY A 193 -14.06 -1.57 -11.30
C GLY A 193 -15.35 -1.64 -12.12
N THR A 194 -15.28 -2.23 -13.30
CA THR A 194 -16.45 -2.42 -14.13
C THR A 194 -16.95 -3.82 -13.91
N LEU A 195 -18.24 -3.98 -13.66
CA LEU A 195 -18.85 -5.31 -13.64
C LEU A 195 -19.01 -5.82 -15.08
N PRO A 196 -18.93 -7.14 -15.32
CA PRO A 196 -19.21 -7.69 -16.64
C PRO A 196 -20.62 -7.28 -17.10
N PRO A 197 -20.82 -7.03 -18.41
CA PRO A 197 -22.11 -6.58 -18.93
C PRO A 197 -23.20 -7.60 -18.63
N SER A 198 -24.37 -7.12 -18.20
CA SER A 198 -25.50 -7.99 -17.93
C SER A 198 -26.06 -8.59 -19.23
N PRO A 199 -26.70 -9.78 -19.19
CA PRO A 199 -27.34 -10.36 -20.36
C PRO A 199 -28.33 -9.40 -21.04
N MET A 200 -29.01 -8.56 -20.26
CA MET A 200 -29.94 -7.55 -20.77
C MET A 200 -29.24 -6.47 -21.62
N LEU A 201 -28.05 -6.03 -21.21
CA LEU A 201 -27.25 -5.08 -22.01
C LEU A 201 -26.73 -5.75 -23.29
N LEU A 202 -26.32 -7.02 -23.21
CA LEU A 202 -25.88 -7.79 -24.37
C LEU A 202 -27.02 -8.06 -25.36
N SER A 203 -28.27 -8.13 -24.88
CA SER A 203 -29.46 -8.27 -25.72
C SER A 203 -30.00 -6.97 -26.31
N MET A 204 -29.38 -5.81 -26.03
CA MET A 204 -29.78 -4.56 -26.67
C MET A 204 -29.49 -4.61 -28.17
N ASN A 205 -30.43 -4.06 -28.95
CA ASN A 205 -30.26 -3.93 -30.40
C ASN A 205 -29.03 -3.08 -30.71
N GLU A 206 -28.24 -3.55 -31.66
CA GLU A 206 -27.08 -2.83 -32.16
C GLU A 206 -27.56 -1.70 -33.07
N VAL A 207 -27.03 -0.51 -32.85
CA VAL A 207 -27.15 0.60 -33.80
C VAL A 207 -25.96 0.52 -34.74
N THR A 208 -26.25 0.48 -36.04
CA THR A 208 -25.26 0.59 -37.11
C THR A 208 -25.18 2.04 -37.57
N ALA A 209 -23.98 2.51 -37.90
CA ALA A 209 -23.78 3.87 -38.37
C ALA A 209 -24.36 4.00 -39.79
N VAL A 210 -25.27 4.97 -39.97
CA VAL A 210 -26.15 5.03 -41.15
C VAL A 210 -25.47 5.43 -42.49
N PRO A 211 -24.22 5.94 -42.59
CA PRO A 211 -23.61 6.01 -43.91
C PRO A 211 -22.96 4.66 -44.28
N ALA A 212 -23.54 4.01 -45.30
CA ALA A 212 -23.06 2.73 -45.84
C ALA A 212 -21.70 2.82 -46.57
N ILE A 213 -21.26 4.02 -46.97
CA ILE A 213 -20.03 4.23 -47.75
C ILE A 213 -19.27 5.40 -47.12
N ILE A 214 -18.21 5.08 -46.39
CA ILE A 214 -17.23 6.04 -45.89
C ILE A 214 -15.87 5.41 -46.20
N ASP A 215 -15.01 6.14 -46.92
CA ASP A 215 -13.58 5.84 -46.93
C ASP A 215 -13.05 6.15 -45.52
N LEU A 216 -12.90 5.11 -44.71
CA LEU A 216 -12.30 5.22 -43.40
C LEU A 216 -10.81 5.55 -43.57
N PRO A 217 -10.29 6.56 -42.85
CA PRO A 217 -8.86 6.86 -42.92
C PRO A 217 -8.05 5.71 -42.30
N GLU A 218 -6.83 5.52 -42.78
CA GLU A 218 -5.90 4.52 -42.23
C GLU A 218 -5.56 4.78 -40.75
N PHE A 219 -5.56 6.06 -40.34
CA PHE A 219 -5.38 6.46 -38.96
C PHE A 219 -6.40 7.52 -38.56
N PHE A 220 -6.88 7.44 -37.33
CA PHE A 220 -7.78 8.43 -36.75
C PHE A 220 -7.42 8.69 -35.30
N VAL A 221 -7.51 9.96 -34.88
CA VAL A 221 -7.40 10.33 -33.46
C VAL A 221 -8.43 11.40 -33.16
N ALA A 222 -9.40 11.09 -32.28
CA ALA A 222 -10.49 12.00 -31.90
C ALA A 222 -9.98 13.36 -31.39
N TYR A 223 -8.81 13.38 -30.75
CA TYR A 223 -8.18 14.62 -30.27
C TYR A 223 -7.91 15.63 -31.39
N TYR A 224 -7.48 15.18 -32.58
CA TYR A 224 -7.22 16.06 -33.71
C TYR A 224 -8.52 16.54 -34.39
N LYS A 225 -9.57 15.71 -34.40
CA LYS A 225 -10.86 16.08 -34.99
C LYS A 225 -11.66 17.05 -34.11
N TRP A 226 -11.63 16.87 -32.79
CA TRP A 226 -12.37 17.70 -31.83
C TRP A 226 -11.43 18.26 -30.73
N PRO A 227 -10.57 19.23 -31.08
CA PRO A 227 -9.63 19.80 -30.13
C PRO A 227 -10.37 20.57 -29.02
N GLY A 228 -10.01 20.32 -27.75
CA GLY A 228 -10.63 20.95 -26.58
C GLY A 228 -11.92 20.29 -26.09
N TRP A 229 -12.48 19.34 -26.86
CA TRP A 229 -13.67 18.57 -26.49
C TRP A 229 -13.32 17.20 -25.92
N THR A 230 -12.11 16.72 -26.20
CA THR A 230 -11.56 15.50 -25.64
C THR A 230 -10.55 15.84 -24.54
N HIS A 231 -10.66 15.17 -23.39
CA HIS A 231 -9.66 15.26 -22.33
C HIS A 231 -8.67 14.08 -22.43
N GLY A 232 -7.43 14.33 -21.98
CA GLY A 232 -6.40 13.30 -21.85
C GLY A 232 -6.70 12.27 -20.75
N PRO A 233 -5.83 11.27 -20.55
CA PRO A 233 -6.03 10.23 -19.54
C PRO A 233 -6.22 10.81 -18.14
N LEU A 234 -7.14 10.24 -17.38
CA LEU A 234 -7.42 10.61 -16.00
C LEU A 234 -7.06 9.46 -15.06
N ASP A 235 -6.61 9.78 -13.85
CA ASP A 235 -6.20 8.80 -12.84
C ASP A 235 -7.33 8.52 -11.84
N GLN A 236 -7.93 7.33 -11.95
CA GLN A 236 -8.95 6.82 -11.03
C GLN A 236 -8.41 6.34 -9.68
N LYS A 237 -7.08 6.25 -9.52
CA LYS A 237 -6.39 5.73 -8.34
C LYS A 237 -6.89 4.34 -7.95
N ASN A 238 -7.07 4.11 -6.65
CA ASN A 238 -7.53 2.86 -6.05
C ASN A 238 -9.05 2.86 -5.76
N CYS A 239 -9.86 3.59 -6.53
CA CYS A 239 -11.32 3.66 -6.32
C CYS A 239 -12.12 2.63 -7.15
N ALA A 240 -11.52 1.97 -8.15
CA ALA A 240 -12.25 1.10 -9.06
C ALA A 240 -13.41 1.84 -9.78
N ALA A 241 -13.13 3.02 -10.35
CA ALA A 241 -14.13 3.88 -10.98
C ALA A 241 -14.04 3.97 -12.50
N SER A 242 -13.36 3.03 -13.18
CA SER A 242 -13.20 3.06 -14.64
C SER A 242 -14.51 3.21 -15.41
N TRP A 243 -15.58 2.56 -14.93
CA TRP A 243 -16.95 2.73 -15.45
C TRP A 243 -17.38 4.19 -15.49
N ALA A 244 -17.13 4.96 -14.43
CA ALA A 244 -17.50 6.38 -14.36
C ALA A 244 -16.59 7.23 -15.24
N PHE A 245 -15.26 7.02 -15.17
CA PHE A 245 -14.30 7.82 -15.94
C PHE A 245 -14.48 7.66 -17.45
N SER A 246 -14.71 6.44 -17.92
CA SER A 246 -14.99 6.18 -19.34
C SER A 246 -16.33 6.76 -19.79
N THR A 247 -17.39 6.67 -18.97
CA THR A 247 -18.68 7.30 -19.30
C THR A 247 -18.62 8.83 -19.30
N ILE A 248 -17.92 9.47 -18.34
CA ILE A 248 -17.79 10.94 -18.37
C ILE A 248 -16.96 11.39 -19.57
N GLY A 249 -15.91 10.65 -19.92
CA GLY A 249 -15.10 10.96 -21.11
C GLY A 249 -15.86 10.84 -22.43
N TYR A 250 -16.85 9.95 -22.50
CA TYR A 250 -17.83 9.86 -23.59
C TYR A 250 -18.81 11.05 -23.54
N CYS A 251 -19.46 11.28 -22.40
CA CYS A 251 -20.51 12.29 -22.26
C CYS A 251 -20.02 13.74 -22.34
N GLY A 252 -18.76 14.00 -21.98
CA GLY A 252 -18.17 15.35 -21.95
C GLY A 252 -18.27 16.09 -23.29
N ILE A 253 -18.22 15.35 -24.40
CA ILE A 253 -18.34 15.90 -25.75
C ILE A 253 -19.78 16.31 -26.06
N PHE A 254 -20.76 15.52 -25.60
CA PHE A 254 -22.19 15.75 -25.84
C PHE A 254 -22.82 16.82 -24.91
N LEU A 255 -22.16 17.17 -23.80
CA LEU A 255 -22.68 18.10 -22.80
C LEU A 255 -22.79 19.56 -23.27
N ASN A 256 -22.09 19.99 -24.32
CA ASN A 256 -22.33 21.31 -24.91
C ASN A 256 -23.33 21.30 -26.07
N TYR A 257 -23.90 20.14 -26.45
CA TYR A 257 -24.75 20.03 -27.65
C TYR A 257 -26.24 19.77 -27.36
N ILE A 258 -26.65 19.41 -26.14
CA ILE A 258 -28.05 19.03 -25.88
C ILE A 258 -28.60 19.67 -24.61
N THR A 259 -29.50 20.63 -24.80
CA THR A 259 -30.54 20.98 -23.83
C THR A 259 -31.67 19.95 -23.87
N SER A 260 -31.91 19.31 -22.73
CA SER A 260 -33.18 18.64 -22.36
C SER A 260 -33.52 17.31 -23.05
N LEU A 261 -33.22 16.17 -22.40
CA LEU A 261 -34.04 14.95 -22.43
C LEU A 261 -33.60 13.95 -21.32
N LEU A 262 -34.58 13.19 -20.80
CA LEU A 262 -34.59 12.50 -19.49
C LEU A 262 -34.06 11.03 -19.49
N ILE A 263 -33.54 10.60 -18.31
CA ILE A 263 -33.26 9.21 -17.76
C ILE A 263 -31.81 8.65 -17.96
N PRO A 264 -31.19 7.83 -17.06
CA PRO A 264 -31.03 7.91 -15.60
C PRO A 264 -29.55 8.06 -15.14
N HIS A 265 -28.56 8.10 -16.04
CA HIS A 265 -27.13 8.10 -15.66
C HIS A 265 -26.69 9.50 -15.22
N ARG A 266 -26.89 9.71 -13.91
CA ARG A 266 -26.52 10.90 -13.17
C ARG A 266 -25.07 10.74 -12.71
N LEU A 267 -24.15 11.41 -13.38
CA LEU A 267 -22.73 11.41 -13.04
C LEU A 267 -22.35 12.71 -12.37
N VAL A 268 -21.45 12.61 -11.40
CA VAL A 268 -20.74 13.75 -10.82
C VAL A 268 -19.46 13.99 -11.61
N SER A 269 -18.87 15.18 -11.48
CA SER A 269 -17.58 15.50 -12.09
C SER A 269 -16.52 14.44 -11.75
N HIS A 270 -15.55 14.21 -12.66
CA HIS A 270 -14.39 13.34 -12.40
C HIS A 270 -13.67 13.72 -11.09
N ALA A 271 -13.70 15.01 -10.73
CA ALA A 271 -13.14 15.53 -9.48
C ALA A 271 -13.75 14.88 -8.22
N CYS A 272 -15.00 14.43 -8.28
CA CYS A 272 -15.69 13.77 -7.17
C CYS A 272 -15.22 12.33 -6.94
N TYR A 273 -14.63 11.67 -7.94
CA TYR A 273 -14.05 10.33 -7.78
C TYR A 273 -12.61 10.49 -7.23
N PRO A 274 -12.21 9.71 -6.21
CA PRO A 274 -11.51 10.22 -5.04
C PRO A 274 -10.04 10.51 -5.24
N LEU A 275 -9.58 11.47 -4.43
CA LEU A 275 -8.25 11.56 -3.85
C LEU A 275 -8.39 11.98 -2.38
N LEU A 276 -8.78 11.05 -1.50
CA LEU A 276 -8.63 11.25 -0.06
C LEU A 276 -7.34 10.54 0.38
N LYS A 277 -6.32 11.34 0.70
CA LYS A 277 -5.14 10.91 1.43
C LYS A 277 -5.32 11.38 2.88
N ASP A 278 -6.25 10.77 3.62
CA ASP A 278 -6.27 10.94 5.06
C ASP A 278 -5.15 10.09 5.66
N GLN A 279 -4.23 10.73 6.37
CA GLN A 279 -3.07 10.10 7.00
C GLN A 279 -3.43 9.13 8.15
N ASN A 280 -4.72 9.06 8.54
CA ASN A 280 -5.19 8.33 9.71
C ASN A 280 -6.27 7.26 9.43
N THR A 281 -6.59 6.97 8.16
CA THR A 281 -7.57 5.92 7.82
C THR A 281 -7.04 5.06 6.68
N THR A 282 -6.78 3.79 6.97
CA THR A 282 -6.34 2.74 6.02
C THR A 282 -7.40 2.34 4.98
N ASN A 283 -8.51 3.07 4.90
CA ASN A 283 -9.61 2.78 3.99
C ASN A 283 -9.52 3.64 2.73
N ASN A 284 -8.84 3.11 1.71
CA ASN A 284 -8.84 3.61 0.33
C ASN A 284 -10.22 3.36 -0.36
N ALA A 285 -11.31 3.77 0.27
CA ALA A 285 -12.66 3.53 -0.23
C ALA A 285 -13.14 4.70 -1.11
N CYS A 286 -13.93 4.38 -2.13
CA CYS A 286 -14.49 5.41 -2.99
C CYS A 286 -15.55 6.23 -2.24
N ALA A 287 -15.29 7.51 -2.00
CA ALA A 287 -16.00 8.32 -1.01
C ALA A 287 -17.31 8.98 -1.50
N MET A 288 -17.75 8.71 -2.73
CA MET A 288 -19.00 9.27 -3.23
C MET A 288 -20.23 8.52 -2.67
N ALA A 289 -20.99 9.21 -1.81
CA ALA A 289 -22.26 8.71 -1.29
C ALA A 289 -23.43 9.10 -2.22
N SER A 290 -24.28 8.11 -2.55
CA SER A 290 -25.55 8.34 -3.27
C SER A 290 -26.74 7.81 -2.48
N ARG A 291 -27.89 8.49 -2.56
CA ARG A 291 -29.18 7.98 -2.07
C ARG A 291 -30.22 7.96 -3.19
N SER A 292 -31.13 6.99 -3.13
CA SER A 292 -32.31 6.94 -3.98
C SER A 292 -33.33 7.98 -3.51
N ASP A 293 -33.95 8.71 -4.41
CA ASP A 293 -35.01 9.68 -4.11
C ASP A 293 -36.42 9.07 -4.06
N GLY A 294 -36.53 7.75 -3.96
CA GLY A 294 -37.80 7.03 -3.95
C GLY A 294 -38.51 6.96 -5.31
N ARG A 295 -38.07 7.74 -6.31
CA ARG A 295 -38.57 7.74 -7.70
C ARG A 295 -37.60 7.04 -8.66
N GLY A 296 -36.66 6.27 -8.12
CA GLY A 296 -35.65 5.53 -8.88
C GLY A 296 -34.44 6.36 -9.33
N LYS A 297 -34.35 7.66 -8.99
CA LYS A 297 -33.19 8.49 -9.32
C LYS A 297 -32.23 8.53 -8.14
N ARG A 298 -30.92 8.39 -8.42
CA ARG A 298 -29.87 8.56 -7.42
C ARG A 298 -29.35 9.98 -7.42
N HIS A 299 -29.15 10.54 -6.23
CA HIS A 299 -28.55 11.86 -6.04
C HIS A 299 -27.33 11.77 -5.14
N ALA A 300 -26.31 12.56 -5.43
CA ALA A 300 -25.16 12.74 -4.56
C ALA A 300 -25.61 13.48 -3.29
N THR A 301 -25.46 12.85 -2.13
CA THR A 301 -25.96 13.42 -0.86
C THR A 301 -24.96 14.31 -0.14
N LYS A 302 -23.72 14.38 -0.63
CA LYS A 302 -22.64 15.20 -0.08
C LYS A 302 -21.89 15.92 -1.21
N PRO A 303 -21.24 17.06 -0.93
CA PRO A 303 -20.25 17.67 -1.83
C PRO A 303 -19.14 16.69 -2.22
N CYS A 304 -18.37 16.98 -3.28
CA CYS A 304 -17.23 16.13 -3.62
C CYS A 304 -16.29 16.00 -2.40
N PRO A 305 -15.66 14.83 -2.20
CA PRO A 305 -14.76 14.57 -1.09
C PRO A 305 -13.37 15.23 -1.30
N ASN A 306 -13.33 16.46 -1.79
CA ASN A 306 -12.11 17.21 -2.04
C ASN A 306 -12.33 18.70 -1.75
N ASN A 307 -11.24 19.46 -1.59
CA ASN A 307 -11.29 20.90 -1.27
C ASN A 307 -11.39 21.81 -2.53
N ILE A 308 -11.39 21.23 -3.73
CA ILE A 308 -11.29 21.94 -5.01
C ILE A 308 -12.68 22.18 -5.61
N GLU A 309 -13.47 21.11 -5.72
CA GLU A 309 -14.80 21.09 -6.30
C GLU A 309 -15.84 20.97 -5.19
N LYS A 310 -16.51 22.09 -4.88
CA LYS A 310 -17.58 22.11 -3.88
C LYS A 310 -18.93 21.68 -4.47
N SER A 311 -19.04 21.65 -5.80
CA SER A 311 -20.28 21.30 -6.50
C SER A 311 -20.47 19.79 -6.59
N ASN A 312 -21.63 19.30 -6.15
CA ASN A 312 -22.11 17.95 -6.46
C ASN A 312 -23.07 17.95 -7.65
N ARG A 313 -22.93 18.93 -8.57
CA ARG A 313 -23.80 19.04 -9.75
C ARG A 313 -23.76 17.75 -10.54
N ILE A 314 -24.96 17.29 -10.86
CA ILE A 314 -25.19 16.08 -11.64
C ILE A 314 -25.33 16.45 -13.10
N TYR A 315 -24.56 15.79 -13.94
CA TYR A 315 -24.67 15.87 -15.39
C TYR A 315 -25.52 14.71 -15.91
N GLN A 316 -26.32 14.99 -16.94
CA GLN A 316 -27.16 14.01 -17.62
C GLN A 316 -26.60 13.80 -19.03
N CYS A 317 -26.51 12.54 -19.43
CA CYS A 317 -26.12 12.16 -20.79
C CYS A 317 -27.34 11.67 -21.56
N SER A 318 -27.22 11.65 -22.89
CA SER A 318 -28.15 10.94 -23.76
C SER A 318 -28.25 9.46 -23.36
N PRO A 319 -29.40 8.81 -23.60
CA PRO A 319 -29.58 7.39 -23.32
C PRO A 319 -28.50 6.56 -24.04
N PRO A 320 -27.93 5.54 -23.36
CA PRO A 320 -26.94 4.68 -23.99
C PRO A 320 -27.59 3.81 -25.07
N TYR A 321 -26.87 3.58 -26.16
CA TYR A 321 -27.15 2.56 -27.16
C TYR A 321 -25.94 1.67 -27.35
N ARG A 322 -26.17 0.46 -27.87
CA ARG A 322 -25.11 -0.50 -28.14
C ARG A 322 -24.63 -0.31 -29.58
N VAL A 323 -23.34 -0.03 -29.74
CA VAL A 323 -22.65 -0.06 -31.05
C VAL A 323 -22.40 -1.51 -31.42
N SER A 324 -22.42 -1.82 -32.72
CA SER A 324 -22.06 -3.16 -33.20
C SER A 324 -20.65 -3.57 -32.77
N SER A 325 -20.44 -4.87 -32.55
CA SER A 325 -19.10 -5.42 -32.28
C SER A 325 -18.20 -5.48 -33.52
N ASN A 326 -18.70 -5.05 -34.69
CA ASN A 326 -17.93 -4.96 -35.92
C ASN A 326 -16.96 -3.78 -35.86
N GLU A 327 -15.67 -4.04 -36.11
CA GLU A 327 -14.59 -3.04 -36.11
C GLU A 327 -14.91 -1.82 -36.99
N THR A 328 -15.38 -2.04 -38.21
CA THR A 328 -15.73 -0.98 -39.16
C THR A 328 -16.85 -0.09 -38.62
N GLU A 329 -17.85 -0.66 -37.95
CA GLU A 329 -18.95 0.11 -37.37
C GLU A 329 -18.49 0.91 -36.15
N ILE A 330 -17.58 0.36 -35.34
CA ILE A 330 -16.95 1.10 -34.22
C ILE A 330 -16.13 2.28 -34.76
N MET A 331 -15.35 2.08 -35.82
CA MET A 331 -14.57 3.15 -36.45
C MET A 331 -15.48 4.25 -37.01
N LYS A 332 -16.56 3.89 -37.70
CA LYS A 332 -17.57 4.86 -38.19
C LYS A 332 -18.18 5.64 -37.05
N GLU A 333 -18.57 4.98 -35.97
CA GLU A 333 -19.15 5.62 -34.79
C GLU A 333 -18.16 6.62 -34.18
N ILE A 334 -16.91 6.20 -33.99
CA ILE A 334 -15.85 7.05 -33.43
C ILE A 334 -15.61 8.28 -34.31
N ILE A 335 -15.62 8.11 -35.63
CA ILE A 335 -15.39 9.21 -36.57
C ILE A 335 -16.58 10.16 -36.60
N HIS A 336 -17.81 9.68 -36.59
CA HIS A 336 -18.98 10.55 -36.75
C HIS A 336 -19.42 11.20 -35.45
N ASN A 337 -19.49 10.41 -34.37
CA ASN A 337 -20.12 10.78 -33.11
C ASN A 337 -19.12 10.98 -31.97
N GLY A 338 -17.88 10.55 -32.17
CA GLY A 338 -16.79 10.73 -31.21
C GLY A 338 -16.46 9.48 -30.40
N PRO A 339 -15.50 9.58 -29.46
CA PRO A 339 -15.05 8.48 -28.61
C PRO A 339 -16.19 7.64 -28.07
N VAL A 340 -16.01 6.33 -28.00
CA VAL A 340 -17.01 5.38 -27.46
C VAL A 340 -16.50 4.72 -26.17
N GLN A 341 -17.42 4.24 -25.35
CA GLN A 341 -17.08 3.43 -24.18
C GLN A 341 -17.01 1.95 -24.57
N ALA A 342 -15.93 1.27 -24.16
CA ALA A 342 -15.78 -0.18 -24.32
C ALA A 342 -15.46 -0.83 -22.97
N ILE A 343 -15.75 -2.13 -22.85
CA ILE A 343 -15.34 -2.94 -21.70
C ILE A 343 -14.29 -3.92 -22.18
N MET A 344 -13.13 -3.92 -21.53
CA MET A 344 -12.05 -4.86 -21.80
C MET A 344 -11.89 -5.82 -20.62
N GLN A 345 -11.46 -7.05 -20.94
CA GLN A 345 -10.92 -7.97 -19.94
C GLN A 345 -9.43 -7.67 -19.77
N VAL A 346 -9.03 -7.45 -18.52
CA VAL A 346 -7.68 -7.11 -18.09
C VAL A 346 -7.08 -8.33 -17.41
N HIS A 347 -5.88 -8.66 -17.84
CA HIS A 347 -5.08 -9.76 -17.31
C HIS A 347 -3.90 -9.20 -16.50
N GLU A 348 -3.22 -10.06 -15.75
CA GLU A 348 -2.10 -9.71 -14.87
C GLU A 348 -0.93 -9.03 -15.61
N ASP A 349 -0.64 -9.47 -16.84
CA ASP A 349 0.41 -8.95 -17.71
C ASP A 349 0.14 -7.51 -18.19
N PHE A 350 -1.12 -7.12 -18.32
CA PHE A 350 -1.50 -5.76 -18.72
C PHE A 350 -1.02 -4.70 -17.71
N PHE A 351 -0.87 -5.05 -16.43
CA PHE A 351 -0.34 -4.13 -15.42
C PHE A 351 1.13 -3.76 -15.65
N HIS A 352 1.84 -4.49 -16.50
CA HIS A 352 3.23 -4.21 -16.88
C HIS A 352 3.34 -3.55 -18.25
N TYR A 353 2.24 -3.33 -18.99
CA TYR A 353 2.28 -2.73 -20.32
C TYR A 353 3.01 -1.38 -20.33
N LYS A 354 3.92 -1.19 -21.29
CA LYS A 354 4.66 0.06 -21.51
C LYS A 354 4.39 0.66 -22.88
N SER A 355 4.59 -0.12 -23.95
CA SER A 355 4.48 0.36 -25.33
C SER A 355 4.27 -0.78 -26.32
N GLY A 356 3.80 -0.46 -27.53
CA GLY A 356 3.51 -1.41 -28.60
C GLY A 356 2.02 -1.72 -28.72
N ILE A 357 1.68 -2.82 -29.38
CA ILE A 357 0.30 -3.28 -29.52
C ILE A 357 0.10 -4.43 -28.53
N TYR A 358 -0.64 -4.16 -27.46
CA TYR A 358 -0.87 -5.14 -26.42
C TYR A 358 -1.60 -6.39 -26.96
N ARG A 359 -1.09 -7.55 -26.57
CA ARG A 359 -1.73 -8.85 -26.75
C ARG A 359 -1.48 -9.68 -25.50
N HIS A 360 -2.56 -10.22 -24.92
CA HIS A 360 -2.45 -11.03 -23.71
C HIS A 360 -1.53 -12.24 -23.95
N VAL A 361 -0.61 -12.45 -23.02
CA VAL A 361 0.32 -13.58 -22.99
C VAL A 361 -0.19 -14.59 -21.96
N THR A 362 -0.65 -15.75 -22.43
CA THR A 362 -1.12 -16.82 -21.54
C THR A 362 0.04 -17.39 -20.72
N SER A 363 0.04 -17.11 -19.42
CA SER A 363 0.87 -17.83 -18.45
C SER A 363 0.22 -19.18 -18.13
N THR A 364 1.03 -20.23 -17.99
CA THR A 364 0.59 -21.62 -17.67
C THR A 364 -0.03 -21.80 -16.29
N ASN A 365 -0.20 -20.71 -15.54
CA ASN A 365 -0.76 -20.76 -14.20
C ASN A 365 -2.29 -20.69 -14.27
N GLU A 366 -2.98 -21.73 -13.79
CA GLU A 366 -4.44 -21.84 -13.59
C GLU A 366 -5.02 -20.81 -12.57
N LYS A 367 -4.42 -19.61 -12.46
CA LYS A 367 -4.76 -18.56 -11.52
C LYS A 367 -6.06 -17.80 -11.89
N SER A 368 -6.56 -17.99 -13.12
CA SER A 368 -7.56 -17.10 -13.76
C SER A 368 -9.00 -17.28 -13.23
N GLU A 369 -9.43 -18.50 -12.85
CA GLU A 369 -10.85 -18.71 -12.51
C GLU A 369 -11.30 -17.97 -11.25
N LYS A 370 -10.44 -17.88 -10.22
CA LYS A 370 -10.75 -17.19 -8.95
C LYS A 370 -11.08 -15.71 -9.18
N TYR A 371 -10.49 -15.08 -10.18
CA TYR A 371 -10.53 -13.64 -10.38
C TYR A 371 -11.37 -13.19 -11.58
N ARG A 372 -11.98 -14.11 -12.32
CA ARG A 372 -12.75 -13.83 -13.55
C ARG A 372 -13.77 -12.71 -13.42
N LYS A 373 -14.37 -12.51 -12.23
CA LYS A 373 -15.36 -11.46 -11.96
C LYS A 373 -14.77 -10.07 -11.75
N LEU A 374 -13.46 -9.97 -11.47
CA LEU A 374 -12.77 -8.71 -11.18
C LEU A 374 -11.93 -8.21 -12.35
N GLN A 375 -11.80 -8.99 -13.43
CA GLN A 375 -10.93 -8.68 -14.56
C GLN A 375 -11.52 -7.66 -15.55
N THR A 376 -12.70 -7.08 -15.30
CA THR A 376 -13.35 -6.18 -16.26
C THR A 376 -13.07 -4.70 -15.97
N HIS A 377 -12.68 -3.96 -17.01
CA HIS A 377 -12.36 -2.54 -16.94
C HIS A 377 -13.02 -1.79 -18.09
N ALA A 378 -13.61 -0.62 -17.81
CA ALA A 378 -14.20 0.20 -18.87
C ALA A 378 -13.18 1.25 -19.37
N VAL A 379 -13.08 1.37 -20.68
CA VAL A 379 -12.14 2.26 -21.37
C VAL A 379 -12.89 3.21 -22.30
N LYS A 380 -12.22 4.31 -22.66
CA LYS A 380 -12.65 5.24 -23.72
C LYS A 380 -11.81 4.95 -24.96
N LEU A 381 -12.44 4.54 -26.05
CA LEU A 381 -11.79 4.38 -27.35
C LEU A 381 -11.81 5.71 -28.09
N THR A 382 -10.68 6.14 -28.63
CA THR A 382 -10.53 7.47 -29.27
C THR A 382 -10.11 7.42 -30.73
N GLY A 383 -9.83 6.25 -31.28
CA GLY A 383 -9.34 6.05 -32.63
C GLY A 383 -8.62 4.73 -32.78
#